data_AF-A0A0F9FYI7-F1
#
_entry.id   AF-A0A0F9FYI7-F1
#
_cell.length_a   1.000
_cell.length_b   1.000
_cell.length_c   1.000
_cell.angle_alpha   90.00
_cell.angle_beta   90.00
_cell.angle_gamma   90.00
#
_symmetry.space_group_name_H-M   'P 1'
#
loop_
_entity.id
_entity.type
_entity.pdbx_description
1 polymer ?
#
loop_
_entity_poly.entity_id
_entity_poly.type
_entity_poly.pdbx_seq_one_letter_code
_entity_poly.pdbx_strand_id
1 'polypeptide(L)'
;MIKAHLEGKITIGTYTIKQDDTCIFLSADFDKQNWQEDVLAYKKSAEELNIPVYLERSKSGNGAHTWIFFSEELPAKKARELGALILSNAILNRHTISLDSYDRFFPNQDYLPKGGFGNLIALPLQRESRNSGNTVFINDELIPYNDQWDCLSNIYRLSLNDINELLSTYSNNHDITGINITEENDISDAEAHINIDSDNISGCYMNEVKIQISSKIMIDIKGLPSKLITALKRVATFANPKYFELQKLRFSTWKTPKYIFCGELENGQLMLPRGTLEKINEILIIAGSNISIIDHRLKKDLLNVVFNGELRGDQESAVKEILKYEFGVLVAPTGSGKTVIACDVISQRKVPTLILVHRKQLIEQWQMQINNLLSIPKKEIGIIGGGKKNPTGIIDIAMLQTLSKMEDLDMIVNNYEQIIIDECHHIPAISFESVLYRFPVRYCLGLTATPFRKDGHQPILYMQCGQIRYEIKDNESPDIVRRVIVKETSFRVPFELGIQPQLHEVWNLLVEDADRLELIANDIFSALKEKRLILVLSERKEHLENISNALDNRKTESIYQKFILTGDLGKKKRKLIFSHIHNYFLL
;
A
#
# COMPACT_ATOMS: atom_id res chain seq x y z
N MET A 1 44.29 -0.94 22.58
CA MET A 1 43.05 -1.55 22.04
C MET A 1 43.25 -2.03 20.61
N ILE A 2 43.55 -1.16 19.63
CA ILE A 2 43.72 -1.52 18.20
C ILE A 2 44.68 -2.69 17.99
N LYS A 3 45.88 -2.67 18.58
CA LYS A 3 46.85 -3.78 18.49
C LYS A 3 46.25 -5.12 18.94
N ALA A 4 45.43 -5.13 19.99
CA ALA A 4 44.79 -6.36 20.48
C ALA A 4 43.70 -6.89 19.52
N HIS A 5 43.01 -6.02 18.78
CA HIS A 5 42.08 -6.40 17.71
C HIS A 5 42.80 -7.03 16.52
N LEU A 6 43.87 -6.37 16.06
CA LEU A 6 44.70 -6.86 14.96
C LEU A 6 45.48 -8.14 15.30
N GLU A 7 45.70 -8.41 16.60
CA GLU A 7 46.29 -9.65 17.11
C GLU A 7 45.25 -10.75 17.38
N GLY A 8 43.96 -10.44 17.30
CA GLY A 8 42.86 -11.39 17.51
C GLY A 8 42.41 -11.58 18.96
N LYS A 9 42.95 -10.80 19.90
CA LYS A 9 42.63 -10.93 21.34
C LYS A 9 41.27 -10.36 21.71
N ILE A 10 40.79 -9.37 20.96
CA ILE A 10 39.48 -8.71 21.15
C ILE A 10 38.86 -8.40 19.78
N THR A 11 37.57 -8.11 19.75
CA THR A 11 36.92 -7.46 18.59
C THR A 11 36.49 -6.06 19.01
N ILE A 12 36.87 -5.05 18.22
CA ILE A 12 36.48 -3.66 18.44
C ILE A 12 35.33 -3.33 17.49
N GLY A 13 34.32 -2.65 18.01
CA GLY A 13 33.37 -1.90 17.21
C GLY A 13 33.43 -0.42 17.55
N THR A 14 32.90 0.42 16.66
CA THR A 14 32.73 1.85 16.89
C THR A 14 31.28 2.24 16.78
N TYR A 15 30.87 3.20 17.59
CA TYR A 15 29.60 3.89 17.39
C TYR A 15 29.71 4.82 16.18
N THR A 16 28.69 4.79 15.35
CA THR A 16 28.68 5.41 14.01
C THR A 16 28.29 6.88 14.01
N ILE A 17 27.70 7.36 15.11
CA ILE A 17 27.31 8.75 15.33
C ILE A 17 27.80 9.19 16.71
N LYS A 18 28.31 10.42 16.78
CA LYS A 18 28.78 11.07 18.00
C LYS A 18 27.64 11.75 18.76
N GLN A 19 27.96 12.34 19.92
CA GLN A 19 26.99 13.02 20.78
C GLN A 19 26.42 14.32 20.19
N ASP A 20 27.12 14.89 19.21
CA ASP A 20 26.78 16.09 18.45
C ASP A 20 26.15 15.77 17.08
N ASP A 21 25.64 14.55 16.91
CA ASP A 21 24.97 14.06 15.68
C ASP A 21 25.88 13.98 14.43
N THR A 22 27.20 13.99 14.62
CA THR A 22 28.17 13.89 13.52
C THR A 22 28.76 12.49 13.33
N CYS A 23 29.26 12.20 12.13
CA CYS A 23 30.01 10.98 11.79
C CYS A 23 31.23 11.29 10.91
N ILE A 24 32.17 10.34 10.84
CA ILE A 24 33.43 10.47 10.05
C ILE A 24 33.50 9.46 8.89
N PHE A 25 32.48 8.61 8.76
CA PHE A 25 32.31 7.69 7.65
C PHE A 25 30.82 7.39 7.45
N LEU A 26 30.51 6.86 6.27
CA LEU A 26 29.27 6.15 5.98
C LEU A 26 29.63 4.73 5.58
N SER A 27 28.89 3.75 6.11
CA SER A 27 29.01 2.37 5.66
C SER A 27 27.64 1.80 5.29
N ALA A 28 27.58 0.99 4.25
CA ALA A 28 26.37 0.27 3.85
C ALA A 28 26.57 -1.23 3.94
N ASP A 29 25.59 -1.91 4.52
CA ASP A 29 25.59 -3.34 4.82
C ASP A 29 24.84 -4.12 3.75
N PHE A 30 25.50 -5.12 3.14
CA PHE A 30 24.94 -6.00 2.13
C PHE A 30 25.08 -7.45 2.58
N ASP A 31 23.96 -8.07 2.94
CA ASP A 31 23.85 -9.44 3.44
C ASP A 31 22.77 -10.20 2.65
N LYS A 32 22.88 -11.54 2.51
CA LYS A 32 21.95 -12.50 1.82
C LYS A 32 22.41 -12.93 0.42
N GLN A 33 21.52 -13.64 -0.30
CA GLN A 33 21.75 -14.10 -1.68
C GLN A 33 21.99 -12.89 -2.60
N ASN A 34 22.90 -13.05 -3.56
CA ASN A 34 23.28 -12.05 -4.57
C ASN A 34 23.96 -10.77 -4.04
N TRP A 35 24.49 -10.77 -2.80
CA TRP A 35 25.20 -9.62 -2.24
C TRP A 35 26.35 -9.13 -3.12
N GLN A 36 27.02 -10.03 -3.85
CA GLN A 36 28.09 -9.68 -4.78
C GLN A 36 27.60 -8.73 -5.88
N GLU A 37 26.46 -9.04 -6.50
CA GLU A 37 25.94 -8.23 -7.60
C GLU A 37 25.45 -6.87 -7.09
N ASP A 38 24.79 -6.86 -5.93
CA ASP A 38 24.21 -5.66 -5.32
C ASP A 38 25.29 -4.68 -4.83
N VAL A 39 26.34 -5.19 -4.18
CA VAL A 39 27.43 -4.34 -3.68
C VAL A 39 28.24 -3.73 -4.82
N LEU A 40 28.45 -4.49 -5.90
CA LEU A 40 29.12 -3.99 -7.11
C LEU A 40 28.26 -2.97 -7.85
N ALA A 41 26.94 -3.17 -7.91
CA ALA A 41 26.03 -2.17 -8.47
C ALA A 41 26.05 -0.86 -7.67
N TYR A 42 26.06 -0.95 -6.34
CA TYR A 42 26.18 0.21 -5.45
C TYR A 42 27.52 0.94 -5.67
N LYS A 43 28.63 0.20 -5.72
CA LYS A 43 29.95 0.78 -5.96
C LYS A 43 30.04 1.46 -7.33
N LYS A 44 29.59 0.79 -8.39
CA LYS A 44 29.57 1.37 -9.74
C LYS A 44 28.75 2.67 -9.80
N SER A 45 27.59 2.68 -9.15
CA SER A 45 26.77 3.89 -9.02
C SER A 45 27.53 5.01 -8.29
N ALA A 46 28.28 4.69 -7.24
CA ALA A 46 29.09 5.68 -6.55
C ALA A 46 30.22 6.23 -7.43
N GLU A 47 30.88 5.37 -8.21
CA GLU A 47 31.94 5.75 -9.15
C GLU A 47 31.43 6.67 -10.26
N GLU A 48 30.23 6.41 -10.80
CA GLU A 48 29.54 7.30 -11.76
C GLU A 48 29.28 8.69 -11.16
N LEU A 49 29.08 8.77 -9.84
CA LEU A 49 28.90 10.02 -9.08
C LEU A 49 30.24 10.62 -8.60
N ASN A 50 31.39 10.03 -8.96
CA ASN A 50 32.73 10.37 -8.47
C ASN A 50 32.87 10.26 -6.94
N ILE A 51 32.15 9.33 -6.32
CA ILE A 51 32.20 9.07 -4.88
C ILE A 51 33.06 7.81 -4.62
N PRO A 52 34.18 7.91 -3.89
CA PRO A 52 35.03 6.76 -3.61
C PRO A 52 34.38 5.84 -2.57
N VAL A 53 34.20 4.58 -2.95
CA VAL A 53 33.65 3.51 -2.10
C VAL A 53 34.63 2.36 -1.99
N TYR A 54 34.91 1.94 -0.75
CA TYR A 54 35.80 0.82 -0.44
C TYR A 54 34.99 -0.38 0.04
N LEU A 55 35.26 -1.57 -0.50
CA LEU A 55 34.55 -2.80 -0.17
C LEU A 55 35.29 -3.59 0.89
N GLU A 56 34.58 -4.03 1.93
CA GLU A 56 35.07 -4.95 2.95
C GLU A 56 34.19 -6.21 2.94
N ARG A 57 34.80 -7.40 2.86
CA ARG A 57 34.05 -8.64 3.03
C ARG A 57 33.60 -8.82 4.47
N SER A 58 32.33 -9.17 4.69
CA SER A 58 31.76 -9.35 6.02
C SER A 58 32.45 -10.47 6.82
N LYS A 59 32.22 -10.50 8.15
CA LYS A 59 32.79 -11.51 9.04
C LYS A 59 32.39 -12.94 8.66
N SER A 60 31.16 -13.14 8.16
CA SER A 60 30.65 -14.45 7.74
C SER A 60 31.20 -14.88 6.37
N GLY A 61 31.70 -13.94 5.56
CA GLY A 61 32.08 -14.16 4.16
C GLY A 61 30.89 -14.17 3.19
N ASN A 62 29.65 -14.09 3.69
CA ASN A 62 28.41 -14.13 2.91
C ASN A 62 27.72 -12.76 2.84
N GLY A 63 28.53 -11.71 2.76
CA GLY A 63 28.10 -10.32 2.69
C GLY A 63 29.29 -9.38 2.55
N ALA A 64 29.02 -8.10 2.44
CA ALA A 64 30.03 -7.05 2.41
C ALA A 64 29.53 -5.74 3.03
N HIS A 65 30.48 -4.98 3.58
CA HIS A 65 30.28 -3.59 3.92
C HIS A 65 30.92 -2.71 2.86
N THR A 66 30.24 -1.64 2.49
CA THR A 66 30.85 -0.53 1.74
C THR A 66 31.28 0.54 2.72
N TRP A 67 32.34 1.28 2.40
CA TRP A 67 32.87 2.34 3.26
C TRP A 67 33.16 3.59 2.45
N ILE A 68 32.66 4.72 2.92
CA ILE A 68 32.96 6.07 2.43
C ILE A 68 33.52 6.85 3.62
N PHE A 69 34.68 7.47 3.46
CA PHE A 69 35.37 8.18 4.54
C PHE A 69 35.33 9.69 4.31
N PHE A 70 35.20 10.45 5.40
CA PHE A 70 35.13 11.90 5.35
C PHE A 70 36.41 12.55 5.90
N SER A 71 36.81 13.69 5.34
CA SER A 71 38.01 14.41 5.78
C SER A 71 37.78 15.17 7.09
N GLU A 72 36.52 15.47 7.39
CA GLU A 72 36.04 16.19 8.57
C GLU A 72 34.75 15.56 9.08
N GLU A 73 34.33 15.93 10.29
CA GLU A 73 33.10 15.44 10.90
C GLU A 73 31.89 16.06 10.22
N LEU A 74 30.95 15.22 9.79
CA LEU A 74 29.77 15.65 9.05
C LEU A 74 28.50 15.32 9.82
N PRO A 75 27.43 16.12 9.70
CA PRO A 75 26.12 15.71 10.18
C PRO A 75 25.73 14.36 9.60
N ALA A 76 25.31 13.41 10.44
CA ALA A 76 24.94 12.06 10.00
C ALA A 76 23.84 12.09 8.92
N LYS A 77 22.96 13.09 8.98
CA LYS A 77 21.97 13.39 7.94
C LYS A 77 22.59 13.51 6.55
N LYS A 78 23.66 14.31 6.39
CA LYS A 78 24.32 14.53 5.10
C LYS A 78 25.01 13.27 4.59
N ALA A 79 25.64 12.51 5.48
CA ALA A 79 26.23 11.22 5.13
C ALA A 79 25.15 10.25 4.61
N ARG A 80 23.98 10.21 5.26
CA ARG A 80 22.86 9.38 4.83
C ARG A 80 22.22 9.85 3.52
N GLU A 81 22.12 11.16 3.29
CA GLU A 81 21.67 11.75 2.01
C GLU A 81 22.58 11.33 0.85
N LEU A 82 23.91 11.37 1.06
CA LEU A 82 24.88 10.88 0.09
C LEU A 82 24.68 9.38 -0.22
N GLY A 83 24.52 8.55 0.81
CA GLY A 83 24.23 7.14 0.64
C GLY A 83 22.93 6.87 -0.11
N ALA A 84 21.89 7.66 0.18
CA ALA A 84 20.59 7.61 -0.49
C ALA A 84 20.72 7.83 -1.99
N LEU A 85 21.46 8.88 -2.37
CA LEU A 85 21.71 9.21 -3.77
C LEU A 85 22.36 8.04 -4.52
N ILE A 86 23.42 7.45 -3.95
CA ILE A 86 24.11 6.30 -4.55
C ILE A 86 23.17 5.12 -4.71
N LEU A 87 22.39 4.78 -3.68
CA LEU A 87 21.45 3.66 -3.73
C LEU A 87 20.37 3.89 -4.78
N SER A 88 19.78 5.08 -4.83
CA SER A 88 18.75 5.43 -5.80
C SER A 88 19.27 5.34 -7.23
N ASN A 89 20.47 5.84 -7.50
CA ASN A 89 21.09 5.73 -8.81
C ASN A 89 21.43 4.26 -9.17
N ALA A 90 21.85 3.45 -8.19
CA ALA A 90 22.10 2.01 -8.39
C ALA A 90 20.83 1.23 -8.74
N ILE A 91 19.67 1.58 -8.16
CA ILE A 91 18.37 0.98 -8.48
C ILE A 91 17.90 1.40 -9.88
N LEU A 92 18.02 2.69 -10.22
CA LEU A 92 17.61 3.21 -11.53
C LEU A 92 18.38 2.59 -12.70
N ASN A 93 19.67 2.32 -12.50
CA ASN A 93 20.55 1.76 -13.53
C ASN A 93 20.45 0.22 -13.66
N ARG A 94 19.59 -0.43 -12.87
CA ARG A 94 19.35 -1.89 -12.92
C ARG A 94 18.02 -2.24 -13.60
N HIS A 95 18.06 -3.29 -14.43
CA HIS A 95 16.87 -3.87 -15.07
C HIS A 95 15.98 -4.68 -14.11
N THR A 96 16.48 -5.02 -12.92
CA THR A 96 15.75 -5.70 -11.84
C THR A 96 15.45 -4.71 -10.70
N ILE A 97 14.21 -4.73 -10.20
CA ILE A 97 13.61 -3.69 -9.33
C ILE A 97 14.26 -3.59 -7.93
N SER A 98 15.14 -4.49 -7.50
CA SER A 98 15.62 -4.53 -6.11
C SER A 98 17.12 -4.78 -5.90
N LEU A 99 17.66 -4.14 -4.85
CA LEU A 99 18.91 -4.48 -4.16
C LEU A 99 18.54 -5.30 -2.91
N ASP A 100 18.19 -6.57 -3.10
CA ASP A 100 17.60 -7.42 -2.05
C ASP A 100 18.55 -7.74 -0.89
N SER A 101 19.86 -7.68 -1.14
CA SER A 101 20.88 -7.91 -0.12
C SER A 101 21.19 -6.67 0.72
N TYR A 102 20.80 -5.47 0.27
CA TYR A 102 21.00 -4.27 1.07
C TYR A 102 20.19 -4.35 2.37
N ASP A 103 20.86 -4.22 3.52
CA ASP A 103 20.21 -4.17 4.83
C ASP A 103 19.99 -2.73 5.32
N ARG A 104 21.10 -2.02 5.61
CA ARG A 104 21.08 -0.70 6.28
C ARG A 104 22.39 0.09 6.10
N PHE A 105 22.32 1.38 6.43
CA PHE A 105 23.50 2.24 6.58
C PHE A 105 23.99 2.31 8.02
N PHE A 106 25.23 2.77 8.16
CA PHE A 106 25.93 3.08 9.39
C PHE A 106 26.60 4.44 9.21
N PRO A 107 26.08 5.53 9.82
CA PRO A 107 24.93 5.56 10.73
C PRO A 107 23.56 5.28 10.07
N ASN A 108 22.64 4.63 10.79
CA ASN A 108 21.27 4.37 10.30
C ASN A 108 20.24 5.46 10.68
N GLN A 109 20.68 6.49 11.41
CA GLN A 109 19.86 7.54 12.01
C GLN A 109 20.56 8.91 11.86
N ASP A 110 19.77 9.98 11.75
CA ASP A 110 20.28 11.34 11.56
C ASP A 110 20.74 12.00 12.86
N TYR A 111 20.18 11.56 13.99
CA TYR A 111 20.41 12.13 15.31
C TYR A 111 20.55 11.02 16.36
N LEU A 112 21.32 11.28 17.41
CA LEU A 112 21.47 10.41 18.56
C LEU A 112 20.31 10.67 19.55
N PRO A 113 19.58 9.63 19.99
CA PRO A 113 18.54 9.80 21.03
C PRO A 113 19.16 10.24 22.37
N LYS A 114 18.47 11.15 23.09
CA LYS A 114 18.93 11.66 24.39
C LYS A 114 19.20 10.50 25.37
N GLY A 115 20.46 10.34 25.78
CA GLY A 115 20.90 9.30 26.72
C GLY A 115 21.11 7.90 26.11
N GLY A 116 21.00 7.76 24.77
CA GLY A 116 21.28 6.51 24.06
C GLY A 116 22.68 6.46 23.43
N PHE A 117 23.04 5.31 22.89
CA PHE A 117 24.23 5.14 22.05
C PHE A 117 23.83 5.05 20.57
N GLY A 118 24.76 5.35 19.67
CA GLY A 118 24.58 5.16 18.23
C GLY A 118 24.54 3.68 17.84
N ASN A 119 24.46 3.40 16.54
CA ASN A 119 24.61 2.03 16.05
C ASN A 119 26.07 1.63 16.09
N LEU A 120 26.33 0.44 16.63
CA LEU A 120 27.65 -0.16 16.71
C LEU A 120 27.93 -0.91 15.41
N ILE A 121 29.04 -0.58 14.75
CA ILE A 121 29.60 -1.35 13.64
C ILE A 121 30.93 -1.97 14.08
N ALA A 122 31.16 -3.25 13.76
CA ALA A 122 32.43 -3.90 14.03
C ALA A 122 33.51 -3.37 13.06
N LEU A 123 34.73 -3.14 13.55
CA LEU A 123 35.83 -2.67 12.71
C LEU A 123 36.49 -3.83 11.94
N PRO A 124 36.98 -3.57 10.71
CA PRO A 124 37.65 -4.57 9.88
C PRO A 124 38.98 -5.05 10.48
N LEU A 125 39.58 -6.07 9.85
CA LEU A 125 40.94 -6.59 10.07
C LEU A 125 41.19 -7.30 11.41
N GLN A 126 40.15 -7.85 12.04
CA GLN A 126 40.35 -8.73 13.20
C GLN A 126 41.07 -10.00 12.76
N ARG A 127 42.11 -10.43 13.52
CA ARG A 127 43.06 -11.46 13.05
C ARG A 127 42.43 -12.79 12.64
N GLU A 128 41.51 -13.32 13.43
CA GLU A 128 40.92 -14.64 13.19
C GLU A 128 40.08 -14.62 11.91
N SER A 129 39.24 -13.60 11.75
CA SER A 129 38.44 -13.40 10.54
C SER A 129 39.32 -13.13 9.32
N ARG A 130 40.36 -12.30 9.48
CA ARG A 130 41.33 -11.97 8.42
C ARG A 130 42.10 -13.19 7.91
N ASN A 131 42.48 -14.12 8.79
CA ASN A 131 43.17 -15.35 8.38
C ASN A 131 42.30 -16.22 7.46
N SER A 132 40.98 -16.10 7.55
CA SER A 132 40.01 -16.78 6.67
C SER A 132 39.64 -15.95 5.44
N GLY A 133 40.31 -14.81 5.19
CA GLY A 133 40.00 -13.91 4.08
C GLY A 133 38.72 -13.08 4.26
N ASN A 134 38.24 -12.93 5.50
CA ASN A 134 37.05 -12.14 5.87
C ASN A 134 37.45 -10.91 6.71
N THR A 135 36.57 -9.91 6.82
CA THR A 135 36.88 -8.59 7.43
C THR A 135 38.10 -7.91 6.80
N VAL A 136 38.30 -8.13 5.49
CA VAL A 136 39.38 -7.57 4.69
C VAL A 136 38.79 -6.75 3.55
N PHE A 137 39.53 -5.73 3.14
CA PHE A 137 39.19 -4.95 1.95
C PHE A 137 39.45 -5.79 0.70
N ILE A 138 38.50 -5.71 -0.24
CA ILE A 138 38.48 -6.46 -1.49
C ILE A 138 38.39 -5.50 -2.68
N ASN A 139 38.88 -5.95 -3.84
CA ASN A 139 38.81 -5.24 -5.11
C ASN A 139 37.48 -5.53 -5.86
N ASP A 140 37.37 -5.05 -7.10
CA ASP A 140 36.15 -5.18 -7.91
C ASP A 140 35.88 -6.61 -8.39
N GLU A 141 36.93 -7.44 -8.45
CA GLU A 141 36.80 -8.88 -8.65
C GLU A 141 36.45 -9.63 -7.35
N LEU A 142 36.18 -8.90 -6.26
CA LEU A 142 35.88 -9.40 -4.91
C LEU A 142 37.02 -10.21 -4.28
N ILE A 143 38.25 -9.98 -4.74
CA ILE A 143 39.48 -10.61 -4.25
C ILE A 143 40.11 -9.71 -3.18
N PRO A 144 40.53 -10.24 -2.02
CA PRO A 144 41.25 -9.47 -1.01
C PRO A 144 42.52 -8.81 -1.55
N TYR A 145 42.73 -7.54 -1.21
CA TYR A 145 44.01 -6.87 -1.53
C TYR A 145 45.18 -7.58 -0.85
N ASN A 146 46.27 -7.77 -1.60
CA ASN A 146 47.51 -8.39 -1.10
C ASN A 146 48.10 -7.61 0.08
N ASP A 147 48.08 -6.28 0.00
CA ASP A 147 48.48 -5.38 1.08
C ASP A 147 47.29 -4.52 1.53
N GLN A 148 46.70 -4.91 2.66
CA GLN A 148 45.58 -4.19 3.27
C GLN A 148 45.99 -2.80 3.78
N TRP A 149 47.26 -2.62 4.17
CA TRP A 149 47.76 -1.35 4.71
C TRP A 149 47.98 -0.34 3.61
N ASP A 150 48.48 -0.77 2.46
CA ASP A 150 48.61 0.08 1.27
C ASP A 150 47.23 0.60 0.84
N CYS A 151 46.23 -0.29 0.74
CA CYS A 151 44.84 0.10 0.45
C CYS A 151 44.32 1.14 1.44
N LEU A 152 44.49 0.92 2.74
CA LEU A 152 44.01 1.84 3.79
C LEU A 152 44.75 3.19 3.79
N SER A 153 46.04 3.19 3.47
CA SER A 153 46.86 4.40 3.44
C SER A 153 46.51 5.33 2.27
N ASN A 154 45.96 4.76 1.19
CA ASN A 154 45.57 5.48 -0.03
C ASN A 154 44.06 5.78 -0.10
N ILE A 155 43.34 5.68 1.01
CA ILE A 155 41.90 6.02 1.06
C ILE A 155 41.71 7.52 0.82
N TYR A 156 40.95 7.85 -0.22
CA TYR A 156 40.46 9.20 -0.45
C TYR A 156 39.31 9.51 0.50
N ARG A 157 39.33 10.72 1.07
CA ARG A 157 38.32 11.19 2.01
C ARG A 157 37.59 12.37 1.41
N LEU A 158 36.26 12.30 1.39
CA LEU A 158 35.40 13.37 0.88
C LEU A 158 35.29 14.51 1.90
N SER A 159 35.37 15.75 1.43
CA SER A 159 35.11 16.94 2.23
C SER A 159 33.63 17.32 2.25
N LEU A 160 33.22 18.15 3.21
CA LEU A 160 31.86 18.69 3.26
C LEU A 160 31.52 19.48 1.98
N ASN A 161 32.51 20.16 1.38
CA ASN A 161 32.33 20.91 0.14
C ASN A 161 32.04 19.99 -1.04
N ASP A 162 32.80 18.91 -1.19
CA ASP A 162 32.57 17.91 -2.25
C ASP A 162 31.14 17.35 -2.16
N ILE A 163 30.68 17.05 -0.94
CA ILE A 163 29.34 16.50 -0.70
C ILE A 163 28.26 17.53 -1.01
N ASN A 164 28.42 18.79 -0.62
CA ASN A 164 27.44 19.84 -0.92
C ASN A 164 27.34 20.11 -2.43
N GLU A 165 28.46 20.12 -3.13
CA GLU A 165 28.51 20.29 -4.58
C GLU A 165 27.83 19.12 -5.31
N LEU A 166 28.09 17.88 -4.88
CA LEU A 166 27.42 16.69 -5.39
C LEU A 166 25.91 16.74 -5.12
N LEU A 167 25.49 16.97 -3.88
CA LEU A 167 24.07 17.00 -3.52
C LEU A 167 23.31 18.13 -4.24
N SER A 168 23.92 19.30 -4.42
CA SER A 168 23.31 20.42 -5.17
C SER A 168 23.22 20.14 -6.68
N THR A 169 24.23 19.52 -7.27
CA THR A 169 24.25 19.15 -8.70
C THR A 169 23.19 18.08 -9.02
N TYR A 170 23.05 17.08 -8.14
CA TYR A 170 22.12 15.98 -8.35
C TYR A 170 20.70 16.24 -7.86
N SER A 171 20.49 17.19 -6.94
CA SER A 171 19.14 17.71 -6.65
C SER A 171 18.50 18.36 -7.88
N ASN A 172 19.29 18.86 -8.84
CA ASN A 172 18.77 19.43 -10.10
C ASN A 172 18.58 18.41 -11.23
N ASN A 173 19.26 17.25 -11.18
CA ASN A 173 19.29 16.26 -12.28
C ASN A 173 18.59 14.92 -11.96
N HIS A 174 18.49 14.52 -10.70
CA HIS A 174 17.68 13.39 -10.23
C HIS A 174 16.35 13.85 -9.61
N ASP A 175 15.79 14.89 -10.21
CA ASP A 175 14.38 15.27 -10.12
C ASP A 175 13.49 14.24 -10.86
N ILE A 176 13.59 12.95 -10.50
CA ILE A 176 12.54 12.00 -10.87
C ILE A 176 11.26 12.27 -10.06
N THR A 177 11.36 13.08 -9.02
CA THR A 177 10.25 13.82 -8.44
C THR A 177 10.73 15.23 -8.12
N GLY A 178 10.50 16.21 -9.01
CA GLY A 178 10.73 17.64 -8.74
C GLY A 178 9.97 18.11 -7.50
N ILE A 179 10.57 17.91 -6.34
CA ILE A 179 10.03 18.14 -5.01
C ILE A 179 11.17 18.75 -4.20
N ASN A 180 11.08 20.06 -4.00
CA ASN A 180 11.95 20.79 -3.10
C ASN A 180 11.96 20.07 -1.75
N ILE A 181 13.16 19.78 -1.24
CA ILE A 181 13.36 19.30 0.14
C ILE A 181 13.16 20.50 1.07
N THR A 182 11.94 20.99 1.17
CA THR A 182 11.52 21.83 2.30
C THR A 182 11.14 20.93 3.48
N GLU A 183 11.29 21.45 4.69
CA GLU A 183 10.99 20.79 5.96
C GLU A 183 9.49 20.46 6.08
N GLU A 184 9.04 19.45 5.34
CA GLU A 184 7.66 18.98 5.35
C GLU A 184 7.44 18.07 6.55
N ASN A 185 6.72 18.58 7.54
CA ASN A 185 6.42 17.87 8.78
C ASN A 185 5.09 17.09 8.72
N ASP A 186 4.27 17.30 7.69
CA ASP A 186 2.94 16.69 7.58
C ASP A 186 2.54 16.28 6.14
N ILE A 187 1.70 15.24 6.05
CA ILE A 187 1.24 14.64 4.79
C ILE A 187 0.40 15.61 3.94
N SER A 188 -0.31 16.55 4.57
CA SER A 188 -1.11 17.57 3.88
C SER A 188 -0.24 18.51 3.05
N ASP A 189 0.93 18.87 3.57
CA ASP A 189 1.86 19.77 2.90
C ASP A 189 2.52 19.04 1.71
N ALA A 190 2.87 17.78 1.90
CA ALA A 190 3.41 16.93 0.85
C ALA A 190 2.43 16.72 -0.32
N GLU A 191 1.14 16.52 -0.04
CA GLU A 191 0.09 16.42 -1.07
C GLU A 191 -0.11 17.76 -1.80
N ALA A 192 0.00 18.90 -1.11
CA ALA A 192 -0.10 20.21 -1.73
C ALA A 192 1.00 20.46 -2.77
N HIS A 193 2.21 19.92 -2.57
CA HIS A 193 3.33 20.01 -3.52
C HIS A 193 3.21 19.09 -4.75
N ILE A 194 2.37 18.04 -4.67
CA ILE A 194 2.05 17.18 -5.82
C ILE A 194 1.08 17.90 -6.77
N ASN A 195 0.34 18.90 -6.29
CA ASN A 195 -0.57 19.65 -7.14
C ASN A 195 0.18 20.26 -8.34
N ILE A 196 -0.46 20.15 -9.50
CA ILE A 196 0.10 20.61 -10.76
C ILE A 196 -0.03 22.13 -10.79
N ASP A 197 1.11 22.81 -10.89
CA ASP A 197 1.15 24.25 -11.15
C ASP A 197 0.79 24.49 -12.63
N SER A 198 -0.47 24.86 -12.86
CA SER A 198 -1.01 25.06 -14.20
C SER A 198 -0.29 26.18 -14.96
N ASP A 199 0.22 27.20 -14.26
CA ASP A 199 0.92 28.32 -14.90
C ASP A 199 2.27 27.88 -15.46
N ASN A 200 2.95 26.95 -14.80
CA ASN A 200 4.24 26.44 -15.23
C ASN A 200 4.16 25.55 -16.48
N ILE A 201 3.06 24.80 -16.64
CA ILE A 201 2.86 23.94 -17.82
C ILE A 201 2.10 24.62 -18.96
N SER A 202 1.45 25.75 -18.72
CA SER A 202 0.62 26.44 -19.71
C SER A 202 1.37 26.72 -21.02
N GLY A 203 0.80 26.28 -22.15
CA GLY A 203 1.34 26.54 -23.49
C GLY A 203 2.75 25.98 -23.75
N CYS A 204 3.24 25.05 -22.93
CA CYS A 204 4.61 24.58 -23.03
C CYS A 204 4.87 23.58 -24.17
N TYR A 205 3.82 23.01 -24.77
CA TYR A 205 3.94 22.03 -25.84
C TYR A 205 2.71 22.07 -26.76
N MET A 206 2.91 22.50 -28.00
CA MET A 206 1.84 22.74 -28.98
C MET A 206 1.69 21.62 -30.03
N ASN A 207 2.52 20.58 -29.97
CA ASN A 207 2.48 19.49 -30.94
C ASN A 207 1.43 18.42 -30.57
N GLU A 208 1.23 17.47 -31.48
CA GLU A 208 0.39 16.31 -31.22
C GLU A 208 1.03 15.40 -30.15
N VAL A 209 0.21 14.97 -29.19
CA VAL A 209 0.54 13.92 -28.21
C VAL A 209 -0.37 12.73 -28.48
N LYS A 210 0.25 11.58 -28.76
CA LYS A 210 -0.44 10.31 -28.99
C LYS A 210 -0.65 9.58 -27.67
N ILE A 211 -1.91 9.30 -27.35
CA ILE A 211 -2.33 8.51 -26.20
C ILE A 211 -2.86 7.17 -26.70
N GLN A 212 -2.34 6.07 -26.16
CA GLN A 212 -2.88 4.74 -26.38
C GLN A 212 -3.62 4.28 -25.13
N ILE A 213 -4.86 3.82 -25.29
CA ILE A 213 -5.70 3.36 -24.19
C ILE A 213 -5.90 1.86 -24.30
N SER A 214 -5.56 1.12 -23.25
CA SER A 214 -5.82 -0.32 -23.13
C SER A 214 -6.19 -0.65 -21.67
N SER A 215 -5.47 -1.53 -20.99
CA SER A 215 -5.56 -1.70 -19.54
C SER A 215 -4.87 -0.57 -18.76
N LYS A 216 -3.95 0.14 -19.41
CA LYS A 216 -3.29 1.36 -18.92
C LYS A 216 -3.41 2.47 -19.96
N ILE A 217 -3.16 3.71 -19.55
CA ILE A 217 -2.99 4.85 -20.45
C ILE A 217 -1.51 4.96 -20.78
N MET A 218 -1.15 4.87 -22.05
CA MET A 218 0.25 4.90 -22.48
C MET A 218 0.51 6.14 -23.31
N ILE A 219 1.58 6.86 -22.97
CA ILE A 219 1.97 8.12 -23.60
C ILE A 219 3.44 8.01 -24.00
N ASP A 220 3.75 8.28 -25.27
CA ASP A 220 5.15 8.43 -25.69
C ASP A 220 5.68 9.76 -25.14
N ILE A 221 6.72 9.69 -24.31
CA ILE A 221 7.32 10.87 -23.68
C ILE A 221 8.53 11.40 -24.45
N LYS A 222 8.92 10.76 -25.55
CA LYS A 222 10.04 11.25 -26.38
C LYS A 222 9.70 12.61 -26.97
N GLY A 223 10.54 13.59 -26.68
CA GLY A 223 10.37 14.97 -27.16
C GLY A 223 9.39 15.81 -26.36
N LEU A 224 8.75 15.27 -25.31
CA LEU A 224 7.95 16.08 -24.39
C LEU A 224 8.87 16.90 -23.46
N PRO A 225 8.49 18.15 -23.11
CA PRO A 225 9.22 18.93 -22.12
C PRO A 225 9.24 18.24 -20.76
N SER A 226 10.38 18.32 -20.04
CA SER A 226 10.56 17.70 -18.71
C SER A 226 9.45 18.08 -17.74
N LYS A 227 9.04 19.35 -17.71
CA LYS A 227 7.95 19.84 -16.86
C LYS A 227 6.59 19.19 -17.17
N LEU A 228 6.31 18.88 -18.44
CA LEU A 228 5.08 18.18 -18.83
C LEU A 228 5.13 16.71 -18.42
N ILE A 229 6.29 16.06 -18.60
CA ILE A 229 6.52 14.68 -18.14
C ILE A 229 6.32 14.59 -16.62
N THR A 230 6.88 15.54 -15.86
CA THR A 230 6.72 15.61 -14.40
C THR A 230 5.26 15.80 -14.00
N ALA A 231 4.52 16.70 -14.67
CA ALA A 231 3.09 16.88 -14.42
C ALA A 231 2.28 15.61 -14.68
N LEU A 232 2.55 14.89 -15.78
CA LEU A 232 1.90 13.62 -16.09
C LEU A 232 2.22 12.53 -15.04
N LYS A 233 3.46 12.43 -14.58
CA LYS A 233 3.84 11.49 -13.50
C LYS A 233 3.12 11.80 -12.19
N ARG A 234 2.95 13.07 -11.85
CA ARG A 234 2.27 13.50 -10.61
C ARG A 234 0.82 13.02 -10.52
N VAL A 235 0.13 12.82 -11.65
CA VAL A 235 -1.25 12.31 -11.66
C VAL A 235 -1.39 10.93 -11.00
N ALA A 236 -0.35 10.10 -11.10
CA ALA A 236 -0.29 8.77 -10.49
C ALA A 236 0.64 8.73 -9.26
N THR A 237 0.90 9.87 -8.62
CA THR A 237 1.76 9.96 -7.44
C THR A 237 0.95 10.46 -6.24
N PHE A 238 1.20 9.91 -5.06
CA PHE A 238 0.64 10.40 -3.79
C PHE A 238 1.65 10.26 -2.65
N ALA A 239 1.45 10.99 -1.56
CA ALA A 239 2.31 10.99 -0.39
C ALA A 239 2.18 9.67 0.37
N ASN A 240 3.30 9.04 0.74
CA ASN A 240 3.32 7.75 1.42
C ASN A 240 2.97 7.88 2.91
N PRO A 241 1.78 7.45 3.37
CA PRO A 241 1.38 7.63 4.76
C PRO A 241 2.35 6.98 5.75
N LYS A 242 2.97 5.86 5.35
CA LYS A 242 3.93 5.14 6.19
C LYS A 242 5.22 5.94 6.41
N TYR A 243 5.65 6.73 5.41
CA TYR A 243 6.83 7.59 5.55
C TYR A 243 6.58 8.64 6.65
N PHE A 244 5.46 9.35 6.57
CA PHE A 244 5.13 10.40 7.54
C PHE A 244 4.85 9.83 8.94
N GLU A 245 4.28 8.63 9.03
CA GLU A 245 4.14 7.93 10.32
C GLU A 245 5.52 7.64 10.94
N LEU A 246 6.45 7.05 10.17
CA LEU A 246 7.81 6.76 10.63
C LEU A 246 8.57 8.03 10.99
N GLN A 247 8.42 9.10 10.19
CA GLN A 247 9.03 10.40 10.44
C GLN A 247 8.52 11.02 11.76
N LYS A 248 7.21 11.00 12.01
CA LYS A 248 6.60 11.48 13.27
C LYS A 248 7.09 10.70 14.48
N LEU A 249 7.24 9.39 14.34
CA LEU A 249 7.77 8.49 15.37
C LEU A 249 9.30 8.53 15.48
N ARG A 250 9.99 9.31 14.64
CA ARG A 250 11.45 9.41 14.54
C ARG A 250 12.13 8.06 14.27
N PHE A 251 11.44 7.17 13.58
CA PHE A 251 11.97 5.91 13.09
C PHE A 251 12.62 6.08 11.71
N SER A 252 13.49 5.14 11.33
CA SER A 252 14.17 5.18 10.03
C SER A 252 13.18 5.09 8.87
N THR A 253 13.24 6.04 7.95
CA THR A 253 12.42 6.13 6.73
C THR A 253 13.08 5.50 5.51
N TRP A 254 14.24 4.87 5.68
CA TRP A 254 15.14 4.46 4.60
C TRP A 254 14.52 3.57 3.51
N LYS A 255 13.73 2.56 3.88
CA LYS A 255 13.05 1.65 2.93
C LYS A 255 11.65 2.11 2.55
N THR A 256 11.26 3.31 2.96
CA THR A 256 9.90 3.82 2.81
C THR A 256 9.98 5.11 2.01
N PRO A 257 9.68 5.11 0.70
CA PRO A 257 9.78 6.33 -0.09
C PRO A 257 8.76 7.35 0.39
N LYS A 258 9.10 8.64 0.33
CA LYS A 258 8.20 9.75 0.71
C LYS A 258 6.94 9.81 -0.15
N TYR A 259 7.04 9.41 -1.41
CA TYR A 259 5.93 9.35 -2.36
C TYR A 259 5.82 7.96 -2.98
N ILE A 260 4.61 7.56 -3.33
CA ILE A 260 4.31 6.34 -4.05
C ILE A 260 3.87 6.74 -5.46
N PHE A 261 4.60 6.26 -6.48
CA PHE A 261 4.23 6.38 -7.88
C PHE A 261 3.60 5.07 -8.36
N CYS A 262 2.38 5.14 -8.88
CA CYS A 262 1.59 4.01 -9.37
C CYS A 262 1.60 3.89 -10.90
N GLY A 263 2.64 4.38 -11.56
CA GLY A 263 2.84 4.21 -12.99
C GLY A 263 4.12 3.43 -13.30
N GLU A 264 4.32 3.16 -14.58
CA GLU A 264 5.52 2.50 -15.10
C GLU A 264 6.16 3.38 -16.18
N LEU A 265 7.49 3.32 -16.27
CA LEU A 265 8.25 3.97 -17.32
C LEU A 265 9.16 2.95 -17.97
N GLU A 266 8.90 2.65 -19.24
CA GLU A 266 9.66 1.65 -19.99
C GLU A 266 9.87 2.14 -21.43
N ASN A 267 11.10 2.03 -21.96
CA ASN A 267 11.44 2.33 -23.36
C ASN A 267 11.03 3.74 -23.87
N GLY A 268 10.94 4.72 -22.96
CA GLY A 268 10.48 6.07 -23.28
C GLY A 268 8.96 6.22 -23.38
N GLN A 269 8.21 5.25 -22.87
CA GLN A 269 6.76 5.26 -22.77
C GLN A 269 6.35 5.35 -21.30
N LEU A 270 5.48 6.31 -20.98
CA LEU A 270 4.88 6.47 -19.66
C LEU A 270 3.54 5.76 -19.62
N MET A 271 3.38 4.83 -18.68
CA MET A 271 2.19 4.01 -18.50
C MET A 271 1.51 4.38 -17.18
N LEU A 272 0.30 4.93 -17.26
CA LEU A 272 -0.45 5.45 -16.13
C LEU A 272 -1.75 4.66 -15.90
N PRO A 273 -2.26 4.59 -14.67
CA PRO A 273 -3.52 3.92 -14.35
C PRO A 273 -4.71 4.52 -15.11
N ARG A 274 -5.66 3.69 -15.56
CA ARG A 274 -6.80 4.12 -16.40
C ARG A 274 -7.66 5.26 -15.83
N GLY A 275 -7.85 5.29 -14.51
CA GLY A 275 -8.66 6.29 -13.81
C GLY A 275 -8.03 7.69 -13.81
N THR A 276 -6.78 7.81 -14.29
CA THR A 276 -6.07 9.08 -14.44
C THR A 276 -6.34 9.79 -15.77
N LEU A 277 -7.05 9.16 -16.70
CA LEU A 277 -7.27 9.65 -18.07
C LEU A 277 -7.81 11.10 -18.15
N GLU A 278 -8.79 11.45 -17.31
CA GLU A 278 -9.36 12.81 -17.30
C GLU A 278 -8.30 13.86 -16.94
N LYS A 279 -7.54 13.61 -15.86
CA LYS A 279 -6.46 14.50 -15.41
C LYS A 279 -5.32 14.59 -16.43
N ILE A 280 -5.00 13.49 -17.11
CA ILE A 280 -4.03 13.48 -18.21
C ILE A 280 -4.49 14.42 -19.33
N ASN A 281 -5.75 14.30 -19.75
CA ASN A 281 -6.31 15.16 -20.79
C ASN A 281 -6.32 16.64 -20.37
N GLU A 282 -6.70 16.93 -19.12
CA GLU A 282 -6.64 18.29 -18.56
C GLU A 282 -5.23 18.89 -18.65
N ILE A 283 -4.20 18.14 -18.23
CA ILE A 283 -2.80 18.58 -18.28
C ILE A 283 -2.34 18.86 -19.71
N LEU A 284 -2.65 17.96 -20.64
CA LEU A 284 -2.25 18.09 -22.04
C LEU A 284 -2.96 19.28 -22.72
N ILE A 285 -4.23 19.52 -22.39
CA ILE A 285 -4.98 20.70 -22.85
C ILE A 285 -4.35 21.98 -22.30
N ILE A 286 -4.05 22.05 -21.00
CA ILE A 286 -3.38 23.20 -20.39
C ILE A 286 -2.02 23.45 -21.05
N ALA A 287 -1.28 22.38 -21.36
CA ALA A 287 0.00 22.48 -22.06
C ALA A 287 -0.09 23.05 -23.50
N GLY A 288 -1.30 23.13 -24.07
CA GLY A 288 -1.56 23.58 -25.44
C GLY A 288 -1.44 22.46 -26.48
N SER A 289 -1.39 21.20 -26.05
CA SER A 289 -1.14 20.07 -26.93
C SER A 289 -2.39 19.62 -27.68
N ASN A 290 -2.20 19.15 -28.92
CA ASN A 290 -3.26 18.47 -29.66
C ASN A 290 -3.27 16.98 -29.26
N ILE A 291 -4.40 16.46 -28.80
CA ILE A 291 -4.49 15.08 -28.29
C ILE A 291 -5.04 14.16 -29.38
N SER A 292 -4.33 13.07 -29.66
CA SER A 292 -4.83 11.97 -30.50
C SER A 292 -4.91 10.69 -29.68
N ILE A 293 -6.07 10.01 -29.74
CA ILE A 293 -6.34 8.81 -28.95
C ILE A 293 -6.44 7.60 -29.86
N ILE A 294 -5.65 6.57 -29.55
CA ILE A 294 -5.76 5.23 -30.14
C ILE A 294 -6.33 4.31 -29.06
N ASP A 295 -7.59 3.93 -29.21
CA ASP A 295 -8.29 3.08 -28.24
C ASP A 295 -8.17 1.60 -28.63
N HIS A 296 -7.42 0.84 -27.84
CA HIS A 296 -7.24 -0.61 -27.97
C HIS A 296 -8.17 -1.40 -27.03
N ARG A 297 -9.07 -0.72 -26.30
CA ARG A 297 -10.04 -1.41 -25.44
C ARG A 297 -11.08 -2.13 -26.27
N LEU A 298 -11.67 -3.14 -25.66
CA LEU A 298 -12.64 -3.98 -26.32
C LEU A 298 -13.95 -3.26 -26.56
N LYS A 299 -14.55 -3.54 -27.72
CA LYS A 299 -15.92 -3.19 -28.06
C LYS A 299 -16.64 -4.45 -28.48
N LYS A 300 -17.65 -4.85 -27.71
CA LYS A 300 -18.45 -6.06 -27.96
C LYS A 300 -19.86 -5.71 -28.42
N ASP A 301 -20.59 -6.72 -28.89
CA ASP A 301 -22.00 -6.58 -29.21
C ASP A 301 -22.83 -6.32 -27.95
N LEU A 302 -23.90 -5.54 -28.11
CA LEU A 302 -24.78 -5.22 -27.00
C LEU A 302 -25.55 -6.45 -26.53
N LEU A 303 -25.59 -6.64 -25.22
CA LEU A 303 -26.35 -7.69 -24.56
C LEU A 303 -27.86 -7.35 -24.57
N ASN A 304 -28.69 -8.38 -24.74
CA ASN A 304 -30.13 -8.24 -24.53
C ASN A 304 -30.45 -8.38 -23.03
N VAL A 305 -30.32 -7.28 -22.29
CA VAL A 305 -30.58 -7.22 -20.85
C VAL A 305 -31.55 -6.08 -20.53
N VAL A 306 -32.51 -6.36 -19.63
CA VAL A 306 -33.54 -5.42 -19.19
C VAL A 306 -33.58 -5.41 -17.67
N PHE A 307 -33.65 -4.22 -17.07
CA PHE A 307 -33.85 -4.05 -15.64
C PHE A 307 -35.34 -4.15 -15.28
N ASN A 308 -35.66 -5.00 -14.31
CA ASN A 308 -37.02 -5.32 -13.86
C ASN A 308 -37.29 -4.84 -12.42
N GLY A 309 -36.53 -3.85 -11.96
CA GLY A 309 -36.74 -3.19 -10.67
C GLY A 309 -37.26 -1.77 -10.82
N GLU A 310 -37.64 -1.15 -9.71
CA GLU A 310 -37.90 0.28 -9.62
C GLU A 310 -36.79 0.92 -8.78
N LEU A 311 -36.17 1.97 -9.32
CA LEU A 311 -35.17 2.75 -8.61
C LEU A 311 -35.86 3.79 -7.73
N ARG A 312 -35.32 4.01 -6.53
CA ARG A 312 -35.67 5.19 -5.74
C ARG A 312 -35.02 6.44 -6.35
N GLY A 313 -35.55 7.63 -6.06
CA GLY A 313 -35.01 8.88 -6.63
C GLY A 313 -33.53 9.16 -6.33
N ASP A 314 -33.03 8.73 -5.16
CA ASP A 314 -31.59 8.78 -4.82
C ASP A 314 -30.76 7.84 -5.71
N GLN A 315 -31.30 6.67 -6.03
CA GLN A 315 -30.68 5.67 -6.90
C GLN A 315 -30.71 6.09 -8.37
N GLU A 316 -31.82 6.64 -8.86
CA GLU A 316 -31.94 7.19 -10.23
C GLU A 316 -30.90 8.28 -10.49
N SER A 317 -30.76 9.20 -9.53
CA SER A 317 -29.76 10.26 -9.59
C SER A 317 -28.34 9.70 -9.66
N ALA A 318 -28.05 8.67 -8.85
CA ALA A 318 -26.76 7.98 -8.86
C ALA A 318 -26.47 7.30 -10.21
N VAL A 319 -27.42 6.55 -10.76
CA VAL A 319 -27.27 5.91 -12.08
C VAL A 319 -27.00 6.95 -13.16
N LYS A 320 -27.84 7.99 -13.23
CA LYS A 320 -27.74 9.04 -14.25
C LYS A 320 -26.38 9.72 -14.23
N GLU A 321 -25.81 9.96 -13.06
CA GLU A 321 -24.48 10.55 -12.94
C GLU A 321 -23.38 9.57 -13.34
N ILE A 322 -23.44 8.32 -12.88
CA ILE A 322 -22.43 7.28 -13.20
C ILE A 322 -22.34 7.02 -14.71
N LEU A 323 -23.48 6.99 -15.41
CA LEU A 323 -23.52 6.67 -16.84
C LEU A 323 -22.83 7.71 -17.73
N LYS A 324 -22.57 8.92 -17.24
CA LYS A 324 -21.82 9.97 -17.97
C LYS A 324 -20.33 9.67 -18.09
N TYR A 325 -19.79 8.80 -17.24
CA TYR A 325 -18.35 8.56 -17.13
C TYR A 325 -17.99 7.12 -17.47
N GLU A 326 -16.82 6.93 -18.06
CA GLU A 326 -16.24 5.60 -18.30
C GLU A 326 -15.74 4.98 -16.99
N PHE A 327 -15.11 5.80 -16.14
CA PHE A 327 -14.51 5.40 -14.88
C PHE A 327 -15.12 6.19 -13.72
N GLY A 328 -15.50 5.52 -12.64
CA GLY A 328 -15.91 6.20 -11.41
C GLY A 328 -16.04 5.29 -10.19
N VAL A 329 -16.18 5.94 -9.03
CA VAL A 329 -16.58 5.30 -7.76
C VAL A 329 -17.94 5.84 -7.33
N LEU A 330 -18.84 4.92 -6.95
CA LEU A 330 -20.07 5.20 -6.24
C LEU A 330 -19.84 4.96 -4.75
N VAL A 331 -19.99 6.02 -3.95
CA VAL A 331 -20.00 5.92 -2.49
C VAL A 331 -21.45 5.82 -2.04
N ALA A 332 -21.78 4.74 -1.36
CA ALA A 332 -23.14 4.45 -0.97
C ALA A 332 -23.16 3.56 0.29
N PRO A 333 -23.80 4.01 1.40
CA PRO A 333 -23.88 3.26 2.65
C PRO A 333 -24.46 1.86 2.48
N THR A 334 -24.25 0.99 3.47
CA THR A 334 -24.90 -0.33 3.49
C THR A 334 -26.42 -0.16 3.54
N GLY A 335 -27.16 -0.93 2.74
CA GLY A 335 -28.63 -0.82 2.66
C GLY A 335 -29.16 0.18 1.62
N SER A 336 -28.31 1.07 1.07
CA SER A 336 -28.69 2.00 -0.01
C SER A 336 -29.06 1.33 -1.34
N GLY A 337 -28.76 0.04 -1.51
CA GLY A 337 -29.04 -0.70 -2.75
C GLY A 337 -27.95 -0.58 -3.81
N LYS A 338 -26.67 -0.55 -3.41
CA LYS A 338 -25.49 -0.58 -4.32
C LYS A 338 -25.64 -1.59 -5.46
N THR A 339 -26.04 -2.82 -5.15
CA THR A 339 -26.23 -3.88 -6.14
C THR A 339 -27.38 -3.60 -7.10
N VAL A 340 -28.45 -2.93 -6.64
CA VAL A 340 -29.59 -2.55 -7.47
C VAL A 340 -29.16 -1.50 -8.51
N ILE A 341 -28.47 -0.45 -8.05
CA ILE A 341 -27.90 0.60 -8.91
C ILE A 341 -26.96 -0.02 -9.94
N ALA A 342 -26.07 -0.93 -9.51
CA ALA A 342 -25.13 -1.57 -10.40
C ALA A 342 -25.83 -2.46 -11.45
N CYS A 343 -26.90 -3.17 -11.09
CA CYS A 343 -27.71 -3.93 -12.05
C CYS A 343 -28.35 -3.01 -13.08
N ASP A 344 -28.92 -1.88 -12.67
CA ASP A 344 -29.49 -0.92 -13.61
C ASP A 344 -28.40 -0.37 -14.55
N VAL A 345 -27.22 0.01 -14.04
CA VAL A 345 -26.06 0.42 -14.87
C VAL A 345 -25.67 -0.65 -15.89
N ILE A 346 -25.66 -1.94 -15.53
CA ILE A 346 -25.42 -3.05 -16.47
C ILE A 346 -26.49 -3.07 -17.56
N SER A 347 -27.76 -2.90 -17.20
CA SER A 347 -28.89 -2.91 -18.14
C SER A 347 -28.90 -1.70 -19.10
N GLN A 348 -28.34 -0.58 -18.67
CA GLN A 348 -28.25 0.65 -19.46
C GLN A 348 -27.05 0.58 -20.42
N ARG A 349 -25.90 0.08 -19.95
CA ARG A 349 -24.70 -0.09 -20.79
C ARG A 349 -24.81 -1.27 -21.76
N LYS A 350 -25.45 -2.36 -21.34
CA LYS A 350 -25.67 -3.58 -22.13
C LYS A 350 -24.38 -4.16 -22.70
N VAL A 351 -23.29 -4.19 -21.93
CA VAL A 351 -22.02 -4.76 -22.37
C VAL A 351 -21.59 -5.94 -21.49
N PRO A 352 -20.76 -6.86 -22.01
CA PRO A 352 -20.15 -7.92 -21.22
C PRO A 352 -19.49 -7.38 -19.94
N THR A 353 -19.93 -7.89 -18.79
CA THR A 353 -19.60 -7.33 -17.47
C THR A 353 -19.01 -8.39 -16.54
N LEU A 354 -17.87 -8.07 -15.93
CA LEU A 354 -17.27 -8.83 -14.84
C LEU A 354 -17.49 -8.12 -13.51
N ILE A 355 -18.13 -8.81 -12.56
CA ILE A 355 -18.35 -8.32 -11.20
C ILE A 355 -17.31 -8.94 -10.27
N LEU A 356 -16.51 -8.09 -9.64
CA LEU A 356 -15.43 -8.48 -8.75
C LEU A 356 -15.89 -8.33 -7.29
N VAL A 357 -15.78 -9.43 -6.54
CA VAL A 357 -16.14 -9.48 -5.11
C VAL A 357 -14.98 -9.99 -4.26
N HIS A 358 -14.99 -9.69 -2.97
CA HIS A 358 -13.91 -10.10 -2.05
C HIS A 358 -14.28 -11.29 -1.14
N ARG A 359 -15.55 -11.72 -1.09
CA ARG A 359 -16.03 -12.83 -0.26
C ARG A 359 -16.95 -13.76 -1.04
N LYS A 360 -16.92 -15.06 -0.70
CA LYS A 360 -17.78 -16.08 -1.30
C LYS A 360 -19.28 -15.80 -1.13
N GLN A 361 -19.72 -15.26 0.02
CA GLN A 361 -21.15 -14.98 0.23
C GLN A 361 -21.69 -13.93 -0.76
N LEU A 362 -20.84 -12.99 -1.19
CA LEU A 362 -21.22 -11.95 -2.14
C LEU A 362 -21.53 -12.54 -3.52
N ILE A 363 -20.88 -13.65 -3.92
CA ILE A 363 -21.22 -14.34 -5.17
C ILE A 363 -22.70 -14.75 -5.17
N GLU A 364 -23.16 -15.41 -4.11
CA GLU A 364 -24.54 -15.89 -4.01
C GLU A 364 -25.54 -14.73 -3.98
N GLN A 365 -25.18 -13.62 -3.31
CA GLN A 365 -25.99 -12.40 -3.26
C GLN A 365 -26.10 -11.74 -4.64
N TRP A 366 -24.97 -11.51 -5.31
CA TRP A 366 -24.94 -10.95 -6.66
C TRP A 366 -25.68 -11.83 -7.67
N GLN A 367 -25.48 -13.15 -7.62
CA GLN A 367 -26.18 -14.08 -8.51
C GLN A 367 -27.70 -14.01 -8.33
N MET A 368 -28.17 -13.85 -7.09
CA MET A 368 -29.60 -13.67 -6.82
C MET A 368 -30.11 -12.32 -7.35
N GLN A 369 -29.36 -11.23 -7.13
CA GLN A 369 -29.75 -9.89 -7.58
C GLN A 369 -29.80 -9.79 -9.11
N ILE A 370 -28.79 -10.31 -9.81
CA ILE A 370 -28.77 -10.36 -11.28
C ILE A 370 -29.95 -11.20 -11.80
N ASN A 371 -30.23 -12.34 -11.17
CA ASN A 371 -31.34 -13.18 -11.58
C ASN A 371 -32.70 -12.49 -11.43
N ASN A 372 -32.91 -11.77 -10.33
CA ASN A 372 -34.18 -11.09 -10.05
C ASN A 372 -34.33 -9.79 -10.85
N LEU A 373 -33.28 -8.97 -10.91
CA LEU A 373 -33.35 -7.62 -11.48
C LEU A 373 -33.07 -7.61 -12.98
N LEU A 374 -32.25 -8.52 -13.50
CA LEU A 374 -31.88 -8.54 -14.92
C LEU A 374 -32.55 -9.68 -15.70
N SER A 375 -33.40 -10.49 -15.05
CA SER A 375 -34.07 -11.65 -15.65
C SER A 375 -33.12 -12.67 -16.29
N ILE A 376 -31.87 -12.73 -15.84
CA ILE A 376 -30.87 -13.69 -16.34
C ILE A 376 -30.92 -14.96 -15.50
N PRO A 377 -31.21 -16.14 -16.08
CA PRO A 377 -31.23 -17.40 -15.34
C PRO A 377 -29.88 -17.66 -14.63
N LYS A 378 -29.92 -18.13 -13.38
CA LYS A 378 -28.70 -18.40 -12.58
C LYS A 378 -27.65 -19.28 -13.30
N LYS A 379 -28.09 -20.16 -14.18
CA LYS A 379 -27.24 -21.07 -15.00
C LYS A 379 -26.45 -20.35 -16.10
N GLU A 380 -26.88 -19.16 -16.49
CA GLU A 380 -26.26 -18.32 -17.53
C GLU A 380 -25.34 -17.25 -16.92
N ILE A 381 -25.30 -17.14 -15.59
CA ILE A 381 -24.38 -16.25 -14.86
C ILE A 381 -23.10 -17.04 -14.57
N GLY A 382 -21.96 -16.63 -15.14
CA GLY A 382 -20.70 -17.32 -14.90
C GLY A 382 -20.12 -17.02 -13.52
N ILE A 383 -19.33 -17.97 -13.00
CA ILE A 383 -18.72 -17.87 -11.67
C ILE A 383 -17.26 -18.28 -11.72
N ILE A 384 -16.39 -17.43 -11.17
CA ILE A 384 -14.97 -17.70 -10.98
C ILE A 384 -14.61 -17.52 -9.49
N GLY A 385 -14.44 -18.63 -8.77
CA GLY A 385 -14.14 -18.63 -7.35
C GLY A 385 -15.15 -19.41 -6.52
N GLY A 386 -14.86 -19.52 -5.22
CA GLY A 386 -15.68 -20.32 -4.31
C GLY A 386 -15.71 -21.83 -4.65
N GLY A 387 -14.75 -22.31 -5.44
CA GLY A 387 -14.65 -23.69 -5.94
C GLY A 387 -15.29 -23.93 -7.31
N LYS A 388 -15.72 -22.88 -8.03
CA LYS A 388 -16.25 -22.95 -9.39
C LYS A 388 -15.37 -22.17 -10.36
N LYS A 389 -15.29 -22.59 -11.62
CA LYS A 389 -14.55 -21.91 -12.69
C LYS A 389 -15.28 -22.11 -14.03
N ASN A 390 -16.45 -21.48 -14.13
CA ASN A 390 -17.33 -21.58 -15.30
C ASN A 390 -17.66 -20.16 -15.80
N PRO A 391 -16.69 -19.44 -16.39
CA PRO A 391 -16.95 -18.14 -17.00
C PRO A 391 -17.79 -18.30 -18.27
N THR A 392 -18.72 -17.38 -18.50
CA THR A 392 -19.51 -17.27 -19.74
C THR A 392 -19.03 -16.17 -20.66
N GLY A 393 -18.32 -15.17 -20.11
CA GLY A 393 -17.93 -13.96 -20.84
C GLY A 393 -19.09 -13.00 -21.13
N ILE A 394 -20.27 -13.22 -20.52
CA ILE A 394 -21.44 -12.34 -20.65
C ILE A 394 -21.59 -11.50 -19.38
N ILE A 395 -22.13 -12.09 -18.31
CA ILE A 395 -22.21 -11.47 -16.98
C ILE A 395 -21.70 -12.49 -15.98
N ASP A 396 -20.49 -12.24 -15.49
CA ASP A 396 -19.77 -13.18 -14.64
C ASP A 396 -19.43 -12.54 -13.29
N ILE A 397 -19.40 -13.36 -12.24
CA ILE A 397 -19.02 -12.93 -10.90
C ILE A 397 -17.73 -13.66 -10.50
N ALA A 398 -16.70 -12.90 -10.13
CA ALA A 398 -15.41 -13.44 -9.77
C ALA A 398 -14.91 -12.96 -8.41
N MET A 399 -14.27 -13.85 -7.65
CA MET A 399 -13.55 -13.43 -6.45
C MET A 399 -12.17 -12.89 -6.82
N LEU A 400 -11.84 -11.69 -6.34
CA LEU A 400 -10.53 -11.06 -6.54
C LEU A 400 -9.37 -12.01 -6.13
N GLN A 401 -9.50 -12.68 -4.99
CA GLN A 401 -8.50 -13.64 -4.49
C GLN A 401 -8.31 -14.86 -5.39
N THR A 402 -9.33 -15.25 -6.15
CA THR A 402 -9.22 -16.37 -7.10
C THR A 402 -8.52 -15.90 -8.37
N LEU A 403 -8.91 -14.73 -8.89
CA LEU A 403 -8.26 -14.15 -10.07
C LEU A 403 -6.78 -13.85 -9.82
N SER A 404 -6.41 -13.34 -8.65
CA SER A 404 -5.02 -13.01 -8.31
C SER A 404 -4.09 -14.22 -8.27
N LYS A 405 -4.64 -15.44 -8.23
CA LYS A 405 -3.89 -16.71 -8.20
C LYS A 405 -4.08 -17.53 -9.47
N MET A 406 -4.83 -17.00 -10.44
CA MET A 406 -5.17 -17.71 -11.66
C MET A 406 -4.06 -17.51 -12.69
N GLU A 407 -3.39 -18.60 -13.07
CA GLU A 407 -2.30 -18.56 -14.07
C GLU A 407 -2.82 -18.21 -15.47
N ASP A 408 -4.00 -18.70 -15.83
CA ASP A 408 -4.65 -18.51 -17.12
C ASP A 408 -5.60 -17.30 -17.16
N LEU A 409 -5.36 -16.29 -16.31
CA LEU A 409 -6.17 -15.06 -16.26
C LEU A 409 -6.25 -14.37 -17.63
N ASP A 410 -5.16 -14.39 -18.39
CA ASP A 410 -5.06 -13.71 -19.69
C ASP A 410 -6.00 -14.32 -20.76
N MET A 411 -6.52 -15.54 -20.54
CA MET A 411 -7.53 -16.14 -21.42
C MET A 411 -8.91 -15.48 -21.28
N ILE A 412 -9.19 -14.82 -20.16
CA ILE A 412 -10.51 -14.24 -19.88
C ILE A 412 -10.51 -12.70 -19.85
N VAL A 413 -9.34 -12.05 -19.80
CA VAL A 413 -9.28 -10.58 -19.73
C VAL A 413 -9.97 -9.90 -20.90
N ASN A 414 -9.96 -10.56 -22.07
CA ASN A 414 -10.52 -10.03 -23.30
C ASN A 414 -12.02 -10.34 -23.53
N ASN A 415 -12.73 -10.79 -22.49
CA ASN A 415 -14.14 -11.14 -22.61
C ASN A 415 -15.07 -10.02 -22.14
N TYR A 416 -14.57 -9.05 -21.36
CA TYR A 416 -15.40 -8.05 -20.70
C TYR A 416 -15.06 -6.64 -21.17
N GLU A 417 -16.11 -5.83 -21.36
CA GLU A 417 -15.98 -4.40 -21.65
C GLU A 417 -16.24 -3.55 -20.40
N GLN A 418 -16.87 -4.13 -19.37
CA GLN A 418 -17.14 -3.50 -18.08
C GLN A 418 -16.63 -4.34 -16.91
N ILE A 419 -16.04 -3.67 -15.92
CA ILE A 419 -15.78 -4.21 -14.59
C ILE A 419 -16.59 -3.41 -13.55
N ILE A 420 -17.20 -4.15 -12.62
CA ILE A 420 -17.82 -3.59 -11.42
C ILE A 420 -17.12 -4.21 -10.22
N ILE A 421 -16.61 -3.40 -9.29
CA ILE A 421 -15.90 -3.89 -8.10
C ILE A 421 -16.74 -3.59 -6.87
N ASP A 422 -17.20 -4.64 -6.19
CA ASP A 422 -17.92 -4.53 -4.92
C ASP A 422 -16.94 -4.47 -3.74
N GLU A 423 -17.19 -3.53 -2.82
CA GLU A 423 -16.25 -3.10 -1.80
C GLU A 423 -14.87 -2.74 -2.37
N CYS A 424 -14.88 -1.82 -3.33
CA CYS A 424 -13.68 -1.39 -4.06
C CYS A 424 -12.61 -0.76 -3.17
N HIS A 425 -12.91 -0.38 -1.92
CA HIS A 425 -11.90 0.06 -0.95
C HIS A 425 -10.82 -1.00 -0.69
N HIS A 426 -11.00 -2.25 -1.10
CA HIS A 426 -9.96 -3.29 -1.05
C HIS A 426 -8.93 -3.23 -2.18
N ILE A 427 -9.21 -2.52 -3.29
CA ILE A 427 -8.35 -2.47 -4.48
C ILE A 427 -6.89 -2.08 -4.23
N PRO A 428 -6.56 -1.14 -3.31
CA PRO A 428 -5.16 -0.74 -3.06
C PRO A 428 -4.23 -1.85 -2.57
N ALA A 429 -4.74 -3.06 -2.31
CA ALA A 429 -3.89 -4.23 -2.10
C ALA A 429 -3.18 -4.62 -3.42
N ILE A 430 -1.86 -4.79 -3.38
CA ILE A 430 -1.00 -5.11 -4.54
C ILE A 430 -1.56 -6.26 -5.40
N SER A 431 -2.03 -7.33 -4.77
CA SER A 431 -2.57 -8.51 -5.46
C SER A 431 -3.91 -8.28 -6.15
N PHE A 432 -4.67 -7.25 -5.75
CA PHE A 432 -5.95 -6.89 -6.37
C PHE A 432 -5.74 -5.84 -7.45
N GLU A 433 -4.85 -4.89 -7.21
CA GLU A 433 -4.42 -3.92 -8.22
C GLU A 433 -3.82 -4.64 -9.44
N SER A 434 -2.95 -5.64 -9.23
CA SER A 434 -2.33 -6.41 -10.31
C SER A 434 -3.33 -7.18 -11.18
N VAL A 435 -4.48 -7.57 -10.63
CA VAL A 435 -5.58 -8.18 -11.39
C VAL A 435 -6.21 -7.14 -12.30
N LEU A 436 -6.58 -5.96 -11.76
CA LEU A 436 -7.20 -4.90 -12.55
C LEU A 436 -6.30 -4.44 -13.70
N TYR A 437 -4.99 -4.36 -13.50
CA TYR A 437 -4.03 -3.96 -14.53
C TYR A 437 -4.03 -4.82 -15.79
N ARG A 438 -4.62 -6.02 -15.76
CA ARG A 438 -4.66 -6.91 -16.92
C ARG A 438 -5.89 -6.73 -17.80
N PHE A 439 -6.95 -6.07 -17.32
CA PHE A 439 -8.22 -5.97 -18.06
C PHE A 439 -8.27 -4.70 -18.90
N PRO A 440 -8.38 -4.76 -20.24
CA PRO A 440 -8.52 -3.58 -21.10
C PRO A 440 -9.99 -3.14 -21.24
N VAL A 441 -10.64 -2.86 -20.10
CA VAL A 441 -12.07 -2.51 -20.04
C VAL A 441 -12.33 -1.05 -20.37
N ARG A 442 -13.45 -0.81 -21.06
CA ARG A 442 -13.97 0.54 -21.32
C ARG A 442 -14.60 1.16 -20.09
N TYR A 443 -15.32 0.36 -19.31
CA TYR A 443 -16.01 0.83 -18.12
C TYR A 443 -15.46 0.20 -16.85
N CYS A 444 -15.17 1.01 -15.83
CA CYS A 444 -14.79 0.53 -14.50
C CYS A 444 -15.58 1.29 -13.43
N LEU A 445 -16.38 0.56 -12.65
CA LEU A 445 -17.19 1.12 -11.58
C LEU A 445 -16.81 0.51 -10.24
N GLY A 446 -16.27 1.31 -9.33
CA GLY A 446 -16.08 0.93 -7.93
C GLY A 446 -17.33 1.20 -7.11
N LEU A 447 -17.74 0.25 -6.27
CA LEU A 447 -18.84 0.39 -5.32
C LEU A 447 -18.29 0.27 -3.90
N THR A 448 -18.56 1.24 -3.03
CA THR A 448 -18.19 1.09 -1.61
C THR A 448 -19.01 1.97 -0.68
N ALA A 449 -19.13 1.58 0.59
CA ALA A 449 -19.64 2.48 1.63
C ALA A 449 -18.56 3.44 2.17
N THR A 450 -17.29 3.04 2.09
CA THR A 450 -16.18 3.75 2.75
C THR A 450 -15.00 3.83 1.80
N PRO A 451 -14.84 4.94 1.05
CA PRO A 451 -13.71 5.08 0.13
C PRO A 451 -12.37 5.26 0.87
N PHE A 452 -12.41 5.65 2.15
CA PHE A 452 -11.23 5.86 2.98
C PHE A 452 -10.67 4.56 3.55
N ARG A 453 -9.34 4.46 3.61
CA ARG A 453 -8.62 3.35 4.23
C ARG A 453 -7.78 3.82 5.40
N LYS A 454 -7.57 2.93 6.37
CA LYS A 454 -6.71 3.20 7.54
C LYS A 454 -5.23 3.34 7.18
N ASP A 455 -4.78 2.71 6.11
CA ASP A 455 -3.40 2.78 5.64
C ASP A 455 -3.11 3.99 4.75
N GLY A 456 -4.13 4.80 4.43
CA GLY A 456 -4.00 6.00 3.60
C GLY A 456 -3.75 5.72 2.10
N HIS A 457 -3.82 4.47 1.64
CA HIS A 457 -3.58 4.11 0.23
C HIS A 457 -4.83 4.24 -0.66
N GLN A 458 -5.89 4.92 -0.20
CA GLN A 458 -7.08 5.18 -1.02
C GLN A 458 -6.82 5.90 -2.36
N PRO A 459 -5.76 6.71 -2.58
CA PRO A 459 -5.52 7.29 -3.91
C PRO A 459 -5.42 6.26 -5.04
N ILE A 460 -4.89 5.07 -4.75
CA ILE A 460 -4.81 3.95 -5.71
C ILE A 460 -6.21 3.54 -6.20
N LEU A 461 -7.23 3.59 -5.34
CA LEU A 461 -8.61 3.31 -5.75
C LEU A 461 -9.04 4.27 -6.87
N TYR A 462 -8.77 5.56 -6.73
CA TYR A 462 -9.17 6.57 -7.73
C TYR A 462 -8.33 6.47 -9.00
N MET A 463 -7.05 6.12 -8.88
CA MET A 463 -6.17 5.88 -10.02
C MET A 463 -6.65 4.69 -10.86
N GLN A 464 -7.21 3.65 -10.23
CA GLN A 464 -7.73 2.48 -10.96
C GLN A 464 -9.18 2.64 -11.42
N CYS A 465 -10.07 3.10 -10.54
CA CYS A 465 -11.51 3.15 -10.80
C CYS A 465 -12.01 4.49 -11.32
N GLY A 466 -11.24 5.58 -11.19
CA GLY A 466 -11.70 6.95 -11.43
C GLY A 466 -12.17 7.65 -10.15
N GLN A 467 -12.49 8.94 -10.26
CA GLN A 467 -12.93 9.76 -9.12
C GLN A 467 -14.31 9.34 -8.58
N ILE A 468 -14.67 9.82 -7.39
CA ILE A 468 -16.03 9.66 -6.87
C ILE A 468 -16.98 10.43 -7.78
N ARG A 469 -17.94 9.74 -8.40
CA ARG A 469 -18.92 10.36 -9.31
C ARG A 469 -20.21 10.70 -8.61
N TYR A 470 -20.57 9.92 -7.60
CA TYR A 470 -21.76 10.15 -6.82
C TYR A 470 -21.57 9.59 -5.41
N GLU A 471 -22.05 10.34 -4.43
CA GLU A 471 -22.14 9.92 -3.05
C GLU A 471 -23.60 9.95 -2.62
N ILE A 472 -24.17 8.76 -2.40
CA ILE A 472 -25.45 8.65 -1.73
C ILE A 472 -25.18 8.98 -0.27
N LYS A 473 -25.56 10.20 0.13
CA LYS A 473 -25.60 10.54 1.55
C LYS A 473 -26.51 9.53 2.24
N ASP A 474 -26.12 9.11 3.44
CA ASP A 474 -27.00 8.33 4.29
C ASP A 474 -28.24 9.20 4.47
N ASN A 475 -29.31 8.90 3.72
CA ASN A 475 -30.62 9.45 3.99
C ASN A 475 -31.00 8.79 5.31
N GLU A 476 -30.56 9.41 6.40
CA GLU A 476 -31.14 9.20 7.70
C GLU A 476 -32.63 9.34 7.45
N SER A 477 -33.37 8.22 7.45
CA SER A 477 -34.78 8.31 7.77
C SER A 477 -34.80 9.15 9.05
N PRO A 478 -35.49 10.30 9.08
CA PRO A 478 -35.49 11.19 10.25
C PRO A 478 -35.89 10.45 11.55
N ASP A 479 -36.45 9.24 11.41
CA ASP A 479 -36.88 8.35 12.48
C ASP A 479 -35.79 7.44 13.10
N ILE A 480 -34.58 7.32 12.52
CA ILE A 480 -33.53 6.43 13.06
C ILE A 480 -32.41 7.21 13.75
N VAL A 481 -32.52 7.40 15.06
CA VAL A 481 -31.47 8.01 15.89
C VAL A 481 -30.37 7.00 16.20
N ARG A 482 -29.17 7.21 15.65
CA ARG A 482 -27.96 6.44 16.01
C ARG A 482 -27.27 7.10 17.21
N ARG A 483 -27.20 6.38 18.33
CA ARG A 483 -26.53 6.86 19.55
C ARG A 483 -25.30 6.03 19.87
N VAL A 484 -24.14 6.68 19.94
CA VAL A 484 -22.92 6.06 20.48
C VAL A 484 -22.90 6.31 21.99
N ILE A 485 -22.83 5.23 22.77
CA ILE A 485 -22.69 5.29 24.23
C ILE A 485 -21.31 4.74 24.56
N VAL A 486 -20.39 5.62 24.94
CA VAL A 486 -19.05 5.23 25.38
C VAL A 486 -19.11 4.82 26.85
N LYS A 487 -18.50 3.68 27.16
CA LYS A 487 -18.42 3.12 28.52
C LYS A 487 -16.97 3.06 28.96
N GLU A 488 -16.61 3.91 29.92
CA GLU A 488 -15.28 3.91 30.51
C GLU A 488 -15.13 2.72 31.47
N THR A 489 -13.99 2.05 31.40
CA THR A 489 -13.67 0.89 32.26
C THR A 489 -12.65 1.29 33.32
N SER A 490 -12.76 0.69 34.52
CA SER A 490 -11.78 0.80 35.60
C SER A 490 -10.46 0.08 35.31
N PHE A 491 -10.39 -0.74 34.25
CA PHE A 491 -9.23 -1.53 33.88
C PHE A 491 -7.91 -0.73 33.91
N ARG A 492 -6.90 -1.31 34.54
CA ARG A 492 -5.51 -0.82 34.59
C ARG A 492 -4.58 -1.99 34.32
N VAL A 493 -3.54 -1.75 33.52
CA VAL A 493 -2.52 -2.77 33.28
C VAL A 493 -1.68 -2.93 34.56
N PRO A 494 -1.47 -4.16 35.05
CA PRO A 494 -0.62 -4.43 36.20
C PRO A 494 0.80 -3.91 35.99
N PHE A 495 1.39 -3.32 37.03
CA PHE A 495 2.71 -2.69 36.97
C PHE A 495 3.83 -3.71 36.68
N GLU A 496 3.60 -4.98 37.01
CA GLU A 496 4.52 -6.10 36.85
C GLU A 496 4.87 -6.39 35.39
N LEU A 497 4.03 -5.98 34.43
CA LEU A 497 4.30 -6.15 32.99
C LEU A 497 5.25 -5.07 32.42
N GLY A 498 5.72 -4.14 33.25
CA GLY A 498 6.65 -3.09 32.85
C GLY A 498 6.01 -1.92 32.11
N ILE A 499 6.85 -0.99 31.64
CA ILE A 499 6.43 0.29 31.04
C ILE A 499 5.86 0.11 29.62
N GLN A 500 6.25 -0.96 28.94
CA GLN A 500 5.78 -1.32 27.59
C GLN A 500 5.47 -2.82 27.52
N PRO A 501 4.34 -3.25 28.10
CA PRO A 501 3.91 -4.64 28.06
C PRO A 501 3.64 -5.09 26.63
N GLN A 502 3.79 -6.38 26.35
CA GLN A 502 3.46 -6.87 25.01
C GLN A 502 1.94 -6.78 24.80
N LEU A 503 1.51 -6.33 23.62
CA LEU A 503 0.09 -6.08 23.33
C LEU A 503 -0.81 -7.31 23.55
N HIS A 504 -0.28 -8.51 23.29
CA HIS A 504 -1.01 -9.75 23.49
C HIS A 504 -1.30 -10.05 24.98
N GLU A 505 -0.41 -9.65 25.90
CA GLU A 505 -0.59 -9.81 27.35
C GLU A 505 -1.69 -8.87 27.85
N VAL A 506 -1.65 -7.61 27.40
CA VAL A 506 -2.68 -6.61 27.72
C VAL A 506 -4.06 -7.07 27.24
N TRP A 507 -4.15 -7.65 26.05
CA TRP A 507 -5.41 -8.19 25.53
C TRP A 507 -5.93 -9.39 26.31
N ASN A 508 -5.06 -10.29 26.79
CA ASN A 508 -5.50 -11.41 27.65
C ASN A 508 -6.15 -10.86 28.93
N LEU A 509 -5.50 -9.90 29.59
CA LEU A 509 -6.02 -9.26 30.79
C LEU A 509 -7.38 -8.56 30.55
N LEU A 510 -7.52 -7.85 29.42
CA LEU A 510 -8.79 -7.18 29.06
C LEU A 510 -9.96 -8.15 28.83
N VAL A 511 -9.67 -9.37 28.39
CA VAL A 511 -10.67 -10.41 28.12
C VAL A 511 -11.14 -11.10 29.41
N GLU A 512 -10.25 -11.14 30.42
CA GLU A 512 -10.50 -11.75 31.73
C GLU A 512 -10.98 -10.75 32.79
N ASP A 513 -10.90 -9.43 32.50
CA ASP A 513 -11.29 -8.38 33.45
C ASP A 513 -12.77 -8.50 33.88
N ALA A 514 -12.96 -8.86 35.15
CA ALA A 514 -14.28 -9.15 35.70
C ALA A 514 -15.20 -7.93 35.72
N ASP A 515 -14.68 -6.75 36.10
CA ASP A 515 -15.44 -5.50 36.15
C ASP A 515 -15.98 -5.13 34.77
N ARG A 516 -15.15 -5.24 33.73
CA ARG A 516 -15.53 -4.98 32.34
C ARG A 516 -16.54 -6.01 31.83
N LEU A 517 -16.36 -7.29 32.11
CA LEU A 517 -17.34 -8.33 31.76
C LEU A 517 -18.69 -8.05 32.42
N GLU A 518 -18.68 -7.61 33.69
CA GLU A 518 -19.89 -7.25 34.42
C GLU A 518 -20.58 -6.03 33.81
N LEU A 519 -19.82 -5.01 33.42
CA LEU A 519 -20.33 -3.81 32.74
C LEU A 519 -21.01 -4.16 31.41
N ILE A 520 -20.38 -5.00 30.59
CA ILE A 520 -20.93 -5.47 29.32
C ILE A 520 -22.23 -6.25 29.56
N ALA A 521 -22.23 -7.18 30.53
CA ALA A 521 -23.42 -7.95 30.87
C ALA A 521 -24.57 -7.04 31.33
N ASN A 522 -24.29 -6.04 32.17
CA ASN A 522 -25.27 -5.04 32.63
C ASN A 522 -25.94 -4.30 31.46
N ASP A 523 -25.14 -3.87 30.48
CA ASP A 523 -25.67 -3.16 29.30
C ASP A 523 -26.52 -4.08 28.42
N ILE A 524 -26.10 -5.34 28.22
CA ILE A 524 -26.88 -6.35 27.51
C ILE A 524 -28.23 -6.58 28.20
N PHE A 525 -28.24 -6.77 29.53
CA PHE A 525 -29.48 -6.97 30.26
C PHE A 525 -30.40 -5.76 30.23
N SER A 526 -29.85 -4.55 30.28
CA SER A 526 -30.63 -3.32 30.16
C SER A 526 -31.30 -3.23 28.79
N ALA A 527 -30.57 -3.54 27.72
CA ALA A 527 -31.13 -3.61 26.37
C ALA A 527 -32.17 -4.74 26.19
N LEU A 528 -31.96 -5.91 26.84
CA LEU A 528 -32.93 -7.01 26.82
C LEU A 528 -34.24 -6.64 27.54
N LYS A 529 -34.18 -5.93 28.67
CA LYS A 529 -35.37 -5.42 29.36
C LYS A 529 -36.18 -4.46 28.49
N GLU A 530 -35.50 -3.69 27.65
CA GLU A 530 -36.10 -2.83 26.64
C GLU A 530 -36.54 -3.58 25.37
N LYS A 531 -36.49 -4.92 25.38
CA LYS A 531 -36.86 -5.81 24.26
C LYS A 531 -36.11 -5.51 22.96
N ARG A 532 -34.86 -5.05 23.07
CA ARG A 532 -34.01 -4.75 21.91
C ARG A 532 -33.31 -6.01 21.39
N LEU A 533 -32.99 -5.96 20.10
CA LEU A 533 -32.09 -6.92 19.47
C LEU A 533 -30.64 -6.50 19.69
N ILE A 534 -29.81 -7.46 20.13
CA ILE A 534 -28.46 -7.18 20.59
C ILE A 534 -27.48 -7.99 19.78
N LEU A 535 -26.48 -7.31 19.23
CA LEU A 535 -25.33 -7.91 18.55
C LEU A 535 -24.07 -7.61 19.37
N VAL A 536 -23.43 -8.66 19.88
CA VAL A 536 -22.15 -8.56 20.58
C VAL A 536 -21.03 -8.96 19.63
N LEU A 537 -20.07 -8.07 19.41
CA LEU A 537 -18.91 -8.30 18.56
C LEU A 537 -17.64 -8.39 19.42
N SER A 538 -16.79 -9.37 19.13
CA SER A 538 -15.49 -9.56 19.76
C SER A 538 -14.52 -10.17 18.75
N GLU A 539 -13.27 -9.74 18.81
CA GLU A 539 -12.19 -10.31 17.99
C GLU A 539 -11.67 -11.64 18.55
N ARG A 540 -12.03 -11.98 19.80
CA ARG A 540 -11.57 -13.19 20.50
C ARG A 540 -12.74 -14.08 20.91
N LYS A 541 -12.58 -15.38 20.64
CA LYS A 541 -13.55 -16.43 20.96
C LYS A 541 -13.76 -16.56 22.47
N GLU A 542 -12.66 -16.63 23.23
CA GLU A 542 -12.69 -16.73 24.69
C GLU A 542 -13.46 -15.58 25.35
N HIS A 543 -13.34 -14.36 24.84
CA HIS A 543 -14.10 -13.23 25.35
C HIS A 543 -15.62 -13.38 25.13
N LEU A 544 -16.05 -13.96 24.00
CA LEU A 544 -17.47 -14.29 23.79
C LEU A 544 -17.96 -15.37 24.75
N GLU A 545 -17.10 -16.35 25.07
CA GLU A 545 -17.40 -17.39 26.05
C GLU A 545 -17.48 -16.80 27.46
N ASN A 546 -16.57 -15.89 27.85
CA ASN A 546 -16.60 -15.19 29.12
C ASN A 546 -17.84 -14.31 29.27
N ILE A 547 -18.21 -13.53 28.23
CA ILE A 547 -19.47 -12.76 28.22
C ILE A 547 -20.67 -13.71 28.33
N SER A 548 -20.66 -14.80 27.56
CA SER A 548 -21.71 -15.82 27.60
C SER A 548 -21.90 -16.41 29.00
N ASN A 549 -20.82 -16.74 29.68
CA ASN A 549 -20.83 -17.28 31.04
C ASN A 549 -21.28 -16.22 32.05
N ALA A 550 -20.85 -14.97 31.90
CA ALA A 550 -21.31 -13.85 32.72
C ALA A 550 -22.82 -13.61 32.59
N LEU A 551 -23.40 -13.85 31.42
CA LEU A 551 -24.85 -13.79 31.20
C LEU A 551 -25.58 -14.99 31.83
N ASP A 552 -25.03 -16.21 31.71
CA ASP A 552 -25.66 -17.43 32.23
C ASP A 552 -25.63 -17.51 33.77
N ASN A 553 -24.56 -16.98 34.39
CA ASN A 553 -24.41 -16.93 35.84
C ASN A 553 -25.39 -15.97 36.52
N ARG A 554 -26.09 -15.11 35.76
CA ARG A 554 -27.13 -14.24 36.30
C ARG A 554 -28.49 -14.91 36.20
N LYS A 555 -29.14 -15.10 37.34
CA LYS A 555 -30.56 -15.46 37.40
C LYS A 555 -31.37 -14.25 36.92
N THR A 556 -32.05 -14.37 35.78
CA THR A 556 -32.91 -13.31 35.25
C THR A 556 -34.32 -13.82 35.01
N GLU A 557 -35.32 -12.96 35.26
CA GLU A 557 -36.73 -13.25 34.95
C GLU A 557 -37.04 -13.15 33.45
N SER A 558 -36.18 -12.47 32.68
CA SER A 558 -36.33 -12.31 31.24
C SER A 558 -35.84 -13.57 30.51
N ILE A 559 -36.72 -14.22 29.75
CA ILE A 559 -36.35 -15.31 28.83
C ILE A 559 -35.70 -14.67 27.60
N TYR A 560 -34.45 -15.03 27.33
CA TYR A 560 -33.74 -14.62 26.11
C TYR A 560 -33.12 -15.83 25.42
N GLN A 561 -32.99 -15.76 24.09
CA GLN A 561 -32.28 -16.78 23.34
C GLN A 561 -30.92 -16.25 22.88
N LYS A 562 -29.87 -16.98 23.24
CA LYS A 562 -28.49 -16.66 22.90
C LYS A 562 -28.03 -17.50 21.71
N PHE A 563 -27.40 -16.85 20.74
CA PHE A 563 -26.75 -17.49 19.59
C PHE A 563 -25.28 -17.07 19.55
N ILE A 564 -24.36 -18.03 19.53
CA ILE A 564 -22.92 -17.77 19.43
C ILE A 564 -22.44 -18.23 18.05
N LEU A 565 -21.81 -17.31 17.32
CA LEU A 565 -21.27 -17.53 15.99
C LEU A 565 -19.76 -17.35 16.00
N THR A 566 -19.02 -18.44 15.81
CA THR A 566 -17.55 -18.48 15.76
C THR A 566 -17.06 -19.05 14.42
N GLY A 567 -15.78 -18.81 14.09
CA GLY A 567 -15.20 -19.21 12.80
C GLY A 567 -15.04 -20.72 12.60
N ASP A 568 -14.97 -21.48 13.69
CA ASP A 568 -14.87 -22.95 13.75
C ASP A 568 -16.21 -23.69 13.56
N LEU A 569 -17.34 -22.96 13.52
CA LEU A 569 -18.64 -23.58 13.28
C LEU A 569 -18.75 -24.14 11.85
N GLY A 570 -18.96 -25.45 11.76
CA GLY A 570 -19.25 -26.11 10.49
C GLY A 570 -20.48 -25.53 9.76
N LYS A 571 -20.45 -25.53 8.42
CA LYS A 571 -21.46 -24.89 7.55
C LYS A 571 -22.91 -25.28 7.89
N LYS A 572 -23.18 -26.56 8.23
CA LYS A 572 -24.52 -27.05 8.58
C LYS A 572 -25.05 -26.40 9.86
N LYS A 573 -24.24 -26.38 10.92
CA LYS A 573 -24.61 -25.78 12.23
C LYS A 573 -24.79 -24.27 12.11
N ARG A 574 -23.92 -23.59 11.35
CA ARG A 574 -24.06 -22.15 11.05
C ARG A 574 -25.37 -21.84 10.33
N LYS A 575 -25.72 -22.62 9.29
CA LYS A 575 -26.99 -22.44 8.56
C LYS A 575 -28.21 -22.64 9.47
N LEU A 576 -28.18 -23.64 10.35
CA LEU A 576 -29.23 -23.88 11.34
C LEU A 576 -29.42 -22.68 12.28
N ILE A 577 -28.33 -22.15 12.83
CA ILE A 577 -28.37 -20.96 13.69
C ILE A 577 -28.97 -19.76 12.94
N PHE A 578 -28.53 -19.50 11.70
CA PHE A 578 -29.11 -18.40 10.90
C PHE A 578 -30.60 -18.60 10.61
N SER A 579 -31.06 -19.83 10.36
CA SER A 579 -32.50 -20.09 10.21
C SER A 579 -33.28 -19.84 11.50
N HIS A 580 -32.73 -20.20 12.66
CA HIS A 580 -33.37 -19.92 13.95
C HIS A 580 -33.45 -18.41 14.18
N ILE A 581 -32.35 -17.69 13.95
CA ILE A 581 -32.32 -16.23 14.04
C ILE A 581 -33.39 -15.62 13.12
N HIS A 582 -33.46 -16.04 11.85
CA HIS A 582 -34.43 -15.50 10.90
C HIS A 582 -35.89 -15.71 11.34
N ASN A 583 -36.22 -16.87 11.91
CA ASN A 583 -37.55 -17.15 12.44
C ASN A 583 -37.91 -16.23 13.62
N TYR A 584 -36.93 -15.80 14.41
CA TYR A 584 -37.13 -14.82 15.50
C TYR A 584 -37.34 -13.39 15.02
N PHE A 585 -36.89 -13.03 13.81
CA PHE A 585 -37.10 -11.72 13.22
C PHE A 585 -38.47 -11.59 12.52
N LEU A 586 -39.17 -12.71 12.30
CA LEU A 586 -40.50 -12.77 11.66
C LEU A 586 -41.66 -12.87 12.67
N LEU A 587 -41.34 -13.03 13.96
CA LEU A 587 -42.26 -12.98 15.10
C LEU A 587 -42.14 -11.59 15.76
#